data_AF-A0A7Y0H249-F1
#
_entry.id   AF-A0A7Y0H249-F1
#
_cell.length_a   1.000
_cell.length_b   1.000
_cell.length_c   1.000
_cell.angle_alpha   90.00
_cell.angle_beta   90.00
_cell.angle_gamma   90.00
#
_symmetry.space_group_name_H-M   'P 1'
#
loop_
_entity.id
_entity.type
_entity.pdbx_description
1 polymer ?
#
loop_
_entity_poly.entity_id
_entity_poly.type
_entity_poly.pdbx_seq_one_letter_code
_entity_poly.pdbx_strand_id
1 'polypeptide(L)'
;TCEAAAARLGIGTLREIHGTDGLAAALATLAADGGAEADVAARRVRHVVTEIARVEEFVALLDARRVHEVGPLMDASHASLRDDYEVSCRELDLAVTTARSAGALGARMTGGGFGGSAIALVEADAVEGVAAAIAAAFDSAGLTAPTFLLAPPSAPAA
;
A
#
# COMPACT_ATOMS: atom_id res chain seq x y z
N THR A 1 16.38 4.31 9.34
CA THR A 1 15.53 3.08 9.27
C THR A 1 14.37 3.21 10.26
N CYS A 2 13.37 2.33 10.20
CA CYS A 2 12.27 2.32 11.18
C CYS A 2 12.77 2.09 12.62
N GLU A 3 13.76 1.20 12.79
CA GLU A 3 14.41 0.93 14.08
C GLU A 3 15.12 2.17 14.63
N ALA A 4 15.87 2.89 13.79
CA ALA A 4 16.53 4.12 14.19
C ALA A 4 15.52 5.22 14.58
N ALA A 5 14.38 5.28 13.88
CA ALA A 5 13.30 6.20 14.24
C ALA A 5 12.64 5.83 15.57
N ALA A 6 12.36 4.54 15.80
CA ALA A 6 11.83 4.05 17.08
C ALA A 6 12.79 4.37 18.25
N ALA A 7 14.09 4.13 18.06
CA ALA A 7 15.12 4.48 19.05
C ALA A 7 15.16 5.99 19.36
N ARG A 8 15.05 6.85 18.34
CA ARG A 8 14.97 8.32 18.51
C ARG A 8 13.71 8.76 19.26
N LEU A 9 12.61 8.04 19.07
CA LEU A 9 11.35 8.29 19.76
C LEU A 9 11.29 7.68 21.17
N GLY A 10 12.32 6.90 21.57
CA GLY A 10 12.37 6.25 22.88
C GLY A 10 11.37 5.10 23.05
N ILE A 11 10.93 4.48 21.96
CA ILE A 11 9.96 3.37 21.93
C ILE A 11 10.61 2.10 21.37
N GLY A 12 10.06 0.94 21.73
CA GLY A 12 10.59 -0.36 21.25
C GLY A 12 10.23 -0.63 19.80
N THR A 13 9.00 -0.28 19.40
CA THR A 13 8.49 -0.46 18.03
C THR A 13 7.58 0.69 17.62
N LEU A 14 7.47 0.94 16.31
CA LEU A 14 6.53 1.95 15.78
C LEU A 14 5.05 1.62 16.04
N ARG A 15 4.72 0.38 16.45
CA ARG A 15 3.35 -0.02 16.82
C ARG A 15 2.84 0.69 18.07
N GLU A 16 3.73 1.18 18.92
CA GLU A 16 3.39 1.91 20.15
C GLU A 16 2.88 3.33 19.86
N ILE A 17 2.97 3.79 18.61
CA ILE A 17 2.42 5.07 18.18
C ILE A 17 0.95 4.86 17.83
N HIS A 18 0.05 5.42 18.65
CA HIS A 18 -1.38 5.24 18.49
C HIS A 18 -2.10 6.54 18.12
N GLY A 19 -3.05 6.43 17.20
CA GLY A 19 -3.91 7.53 16.79
C GLY A 19 -3.19 8.67 16.04
N THR A 20 -3.97 9.65 15.62
CA THR A 20 -3.48 10.82 14.88
C THR A 20 -2.58 11.70 15.74
N ASP A 21 -2.89 11.85 17.02
CA ASP A 21 -2.14 12.72 17.93
C ASP A 21 -0.77 12.12 18.26
N GLY A 22 -0.71 10.80 18.48
CA GLY A 22 0.55 10.08 18.69
C GLY A 22 1.44 10.17 17.46
N LEU A 23 0.88 9.99 16.26
CA LEU A 23 1.61 10.18 15.01
C LEU A 23 2.12 11.62 14.86
N ALA A 24 1.28 12.62 15.09
CA ALA A 24 1.67 14.02 14.99
C ALA A 24 2.82 14.37 15.95
N ALA A 25 2.75 13.91 17.20
CA ALA A 25 3.81 14.08 18.18
C ALA A 25 5.13 13.42 17.73
N ALA A 26 5.07 12.17 17.27
CA ALA A 26 6.25 11.45 16.78
C ALA A 26 6.90 12.16 15.58
N LEU A 27 6.09 12.63 14.62
CA LEU A 27 6.58 13.37 13.47
C LEU A 27 7.21 14.71 13.87
N ALA A 28 6.64 15.42 14.84
CA ALA A 28 7.21 16.67 15.35
C ALA A 28 8.58 16.43 16.03
N THR A 29 8.71 15.36 16.81
CA THR A 29 10.00 14.97 17.42
C THR A 29 11.05 14.67 16.37
N LEU A 30 10.73 13.89 15.33
CA LEU A 30 11.68 13.58 14.26
C LEU A 30 12.07 14.81 13.45
N ALA A 31 11.11 15.71 13.18
CA ALA A 31 11.35 16.93 12.41
C ALA A 31 12.26 17.93 13.13
N ALA A 32 12.31 17.93 14.47
CA ALA A 32 13.17 18.80 15.25
C ALA A 32 14.66 18.57 14.99
N ASP A 33 15.04 17.36 14.58
CA ASP A 33 16.43 17.03 14.21
C ASP A 33 16.85 17.68 12.89
N GLY A 34 15.89 17.94 12.00
CA GLY A 34 16.09 18.56 10.69
C GLY A 34 16.90 17.71 9.69
N GLY A 35 16.90 18.15 8.44
CA GLY A 35 17.68 17.56 7.37
C GLY A 35 17.07 16.31 6.73
N ALA A 36 17.71 15.86 5.64
CA ALA A 36 17.15 14.84 4.76
C ALA A 36 16.92 13.48 5.44
N GLU A 37 17.78 13.08 6.38
CA GLU A 37 17.62 11.82 7.11
C GLU A 37 16.42 11.84 8.07
N ALA A 38 16.16 12.99 8.70
CA ALA A 38 14.96 13.18 9.52
C ALA A 38 13.70 13.17 8.66
N ASP A 39 13.73 13.81 7.50
CA ASP A 39 12.61 13.81 6.55
C ASP A 39 12.28 12.39 6.06
N VAL A 40 13.31 11.61 5.71
CA VAL A 40 13.13 10.21 5.31
C VAL A 40 12.56 9.41 6.48
N ALA A 41 13.10 9.55 7.69
CA ALA A 41 12.59 8.84 8.88
C ALA A 41 11.11 9.18 9.14
N ALA A 42 10.73 10.46 9.05
CA ALA A 42 9.36 10.92 9.23
C ALA A 42 8.41 10.30 8.20
N ARG A 43 8.79 10.24 6.92
CA ARG A 43 7.99 9.57 5.88
C ARG A 43 7.83 8.07 6.17
N ARG A 44 8.90 7.37 6.53
CA ARG A 44 8.85 5.94 6.86
C ARG A 44 7.97 5.66 8.10
N VAL A 45 8.05 6.49 9.14
CA VAL A 45 7.17 6.38 10.31
C VAL A 45 5.71 6.63 9.94
N ARG A 46 5.42 7.66 9.15
CA ARG A 46 4.06 7.95 8.66
C ARG A 46 3.48 6.77 7.91
N HIS A 47 4.25 6.17 6.99
CA HIS A 47 3.81 4.97 6.28
C HIS A 47 3.42 3.86 7.26
N VAL A 48 4.35 3.45 8.13
CA VAL A 48 4.15 2.29 9.01
C VAL A 48 2.95 2.49 9.94
N VAL A 49 2.86 3.63 10.61
CA VAL A 49 1.79 3.90 11.59
C VAL A 49 0.43 3.97 10.89
N THR A 50 0.35 4.64 9.74
CA THR A 50 -0.92 4.73 9.00
C THR A 50 -1.29 3.42 8.32
N GLU A 51 -0.33 2.58 7.94
CA GLU A 51 -0.59 1.24 7.39
C GLU A 51 -1.15 0.30 8.46
N ILE A 52 -0.63 0.35 9.70
CA ILE A 52 -1.19 -0.40 10.83
C ILE A 52 -2.67 -0.02 11.04
N ALA A 53 -2.98 1.27 11.07
CA ALA A 53 -4.36 1.74 11.21
C ALA A 53 -5.25 1.33 10.02
N ARG A 54 -4.74 1.40 8.78
CA ARG A 54 -5.46 0.95 7.58
C ARG A 54 -5.80 -0.54 7.65
N VAL A 55 -4.93 -1.38 8.19
CA VAL A 55 -5.20 -2.82 8.37
C VAL A 55 -6.35 -3.04 9.36
N GLU A 56 -6.36 -2.32 10.49
CA GLU A 56 -7.45 -2.41 11.47
C GLU A 56 -8.80 -2.00 10.86
N GLU A 57 -8.82 -0.90 10.10
CA GLU A 57 -10.01 -0.43 9.39
C GLU A 57 -10.45 -1.41 8.29
N PHE A 58 -9.51 -1.96 7.53
CA PHE A 58 -9.78 -2.95 6.48
C PHE A 58 -10.45 -4.19 7.07
N VAL A 59 -9.93 -4.72 8.19
CA VAL A 59 -10.54 -5.86 8.90
C VAL A 59 -11.93 -5.50 9.40
N ALA A 60 -12.12 -4.34 10.03
CA ALA A 60 -13.43 -3.91 10.53
C ALA A 60 -14.50 -3.83 9.42
N LEU A 61 -14.13 -3.36 8.22
CA LEU A 61 -15.03 -3.34 7.07
C LEU A 61 -15.37 -4.75 6.57
N LEU A 62 -14.40 -5.65 6.53
CA LEU A 62 -14.65 -7.04 6.14
C LEU A 62 -15.56 -7.77 7.13
N ASP A 63 -15.34 -7.60 8.44
CA ASP A 63 -16.19 -8.16 9.48
C ASP A 63 -17.63 -7.64 9.40
N ALA A 64 -17.78 -6.35 9.05
CA ALA A 64 -19.07 -5.73 8.78
C ALA A 64 -19.68 -6.09 7.42
N ARG A 65 -19.05 -6.97 6.63
CA ARG A 65 -19.48 -7.39 5.27
C ARG A 65 -19.53 -6.23 4.26
N ARG A 66 -18.75 -5.17 4.48
CA ARG A 66 -18.67 -3.96 3.66
C ARG A 66 -17.50 -4.01 2.69
N VAL A 67 -17.41 -5.09 1.91
CA VAL A 67 -16.26 -5.37 1.02
C VAL A 67 -16.03 -4.26 0.00
N HIS A 68 -17.09 -3.67 -0.57
CA HIS A 68 -16.94 -2.58 -1.56
C HIS A 68 -16.26 -1.33 -1.00
N GLU A 69 -16.19 -1.19 0.33
CA GLU A 69 -15.65 -0.02 1.00
C GLU A 69 -14.16 -0.17 1.33
N VAL A 70 -13.58 -1.35 1.15
CA VAL A 70 -12.14 -1.57 1.41
C VAL A 70 -11.23 -1.02 0.32
N GLY A 71 -11.79 -0.75 -0.86
CA GLY A 71 -11.06 -0.29 -2.03
C GLY A 71 -10.22 0.98 -1.81
N PRO A 72 -10.81 2.06 -1.26
CA PRO A 72 -10.08 3.26 -0.86
C PRO A 72 -8.89 3.00 0.07
N LEU A 73 -8.96 2.00 0.96
CA LEU A 73 -7.86 1.66 1.85
C LEU A 73 -6.70 0.99 1.11
N MET A 74 -6.99 0.18 0.10
CA MET A 74 -5.96 -0.40 -0.78
C MET A 74 -5.22 0.71 -1.53
N ASP A 75 -5.96 1.65 -2.12
CA ASP A 75 -5.39 2.76 -2.87
C ASP A 75 -4.53 3.66 -1.98
N ALA A 76 -5.01 3.98 -0.76
CA ALA A 76 -4.28 4.78 0.22
C ALA A 76 -3.00 4.06 0.68
N SER A 77 -3.06 2.74 0.86
CA SER A 77 -1.89 1.92 1.15
C SER A 77 -0.86 1.98 0.01
N HIS A 78 -1.30 1.86 -1.24
CA HIS A 78 -0.40 1.97 -2.39
C HIS A 78 0.26 3.34 -2.50
N ALA A 79 -0.52 4.42 -2.36
CA ALA A 79 0.02 5.79 -2.36
C ALA A 79 1.05 5.97 -1.25
N SER A 80 0.80 5.45 -0.05
CA SER A 80 1.76 5.50 1.05
C SER A 80 3.03 4.67 0.76
N LEU A 81 2.91 3.49 0.15
CA LEU A 81 4.07 2.68 -0.27
C LEU A 81 4.91 3.39 -1.35
N ARG A 82 4.27 4.11 -2.27
CA ARG A 82 4.92 4.87 -3.34
C ARG A 82 5.59 6.14 -2.82
N ASP A 83 4.88 6.94 -2.04
CA ASP A 83 5.29 8.31 -1.70
C ASP A 83 6.02 8.40 -0.35
N ASP A 84 5.53 7.68 0.67
CA ASP A 84 6.09 7.72 2.02
C ASP A 84 7.11 6.61 2.26
N TYR A 85 6.92 5.41 1.68
CA TYR A 85 7.85 4.30 1.84
C TYR A 85 8.84 4.17 0.68
N GLU A 86 8.50 4.71 -0.48
CA GLU A 86 9.33 4.76 -1.71
C GLU A 86 9.79 3.37 -2.15
N VAL A 87 8.89 2.38 -2.11
CA VAL A 87 9.15 0.99 -2.53
C VAL A 87 8.36 0.57 -3.77
N SER A 88 7.59 1.47 -4.38
CA SER A 88 6.91 1.17 -5.65
C SER A 88 7.86 1.27 -6.85
N CYS A 89 7.34 1.03 -8.04
CA CYS A 89 8.03 1.28 -9.31
C CYS A 89 7.02 1.60 -10.41
N ARG A 90 7.52 2.04 -11.57
CA ARG A 90 6.73 2.46 -12.72
C ARG A 90 5.71 1.38 -13.15
N GLU A 91 6.11 0.12 -13.16
CA GLU A 91 5.28 -1.02 -13.54
C GLU A 91 4.12 -1.22 -12.55
N LEU A 92 4.40 -1.16 -11.24
CA LEU A 92 3.39 -1.34 -10.20
C LEU A 92 2.40 -0.17 -10.19
N ASP A 93 2.89 1.06 -10.30
CA ASP A 93 2.06 2.26 -10.35
C ASP A 93 1.14 2.24 -11.58
N LEU A 94 1.66 1.80 -12.74
CA LEU A 94 0.85 1.64 -13.95
C LEU A 94 -0.22 0.56 -13.77
N ALA A 95 0.14 -0.61 -13.25
CA ALA A 95 -0.81 -1.69 -13.02
C ALA A 95 -1.96 -1.24 -12.08
N VAL A 96 -1.64 -0.56 -10.98
CA VAL A 96 -2.63 -0.07 -10.01
C VAL A 96 -3.53 0.99 -10.62
N THR A 97 -2.95 2.01 -11.25
CA THR A 97 -3.74 3.12 -11.83
C THR A 97 -4.63 2.64 -12.98
N THR A 98 -4.13 1.75 -13.83
CA THR A 98 -4.94 1.15 -14.90
C THR A 98 -6.03 0.24 -14.34
N ALA A 99 -5.74 -0.59 -13.34
CA ALA A 99 -6.75 -1.43 -12.71
C ALA A 99 -7.92 -0.61 -12.15
N ARG A 100 -7.61 0.50 -11.46
CA ARG A 100 -8.63 1.41 -10.91
C ARG A 100 -9.44 2.08 -11.99
N SER A 101 -8.79 2.55 -13.05
CA SER A 101 -9.46 3.20 -14.18
C SER A 101 -10.36 2.22 -14.96
N ALA A 102 -10.03 0.92 -14.94
CA ALA A 102 -10.77 -0.14 -15.59
C ALA A 102 -11.90 -0.76 -14.72
N GLY A 103 -12.10 -0.28 -13.49
CA GLY A 103 -13.23 -0.68 -12.65
C GLY A 103 -12.90 -1.61 -11.48
N ALA A 104 -11.62 -1.86 -11.16
CA ALA A 104 -11.26 -2.47 -9.87
C ALA A 104 -11.83 -1.62 -8.73
N LEU A 105 -12.30 -2.21 -7.64
CA LEU A 105 -12.75 -1.52 -6.41
C LEU A 105 -11.59 -0.83 -5.67
N GLY A 106 -10.41 -1.44 -5.69
CA GLY A 106 -9.17 -0.95 -5.09
C GLY A 106 -7.97 -1.74 -5.60
N ALA A 107 -6.77 -1.15 -5.62
CA ALA A 107 -5.58 -1.85 -6.07
C ALA A 107 -4.31 -1.34 -5.37
N ARG A 108 -3.34 -2.24 -5.17
CA ARG A 108 -2.04 -1.91 -4.57
C ARG A 108 -0.94 -2.88 -4.97
N MET A 109 0.32 -2.45 -4.86
CA MET A 109 1.44 -3.39 -4.85
C MET A 109 1.35 -4.35 -3.67
N THR A 110 1.94 -5.55 -3.81
CA THR A 110 2.05 -6.52 -2.72
C THR A 110 3.47 -7.09 -2.64
N GLY A 111 3.87 -7.53 -1.45
CA GLY A 111 5.25 -7.94 -1.17
C GLY A 111 6.20 -6.77 -0.92
N GLY A 112 7.50 -6.98 -1.16
CA GLY A 112 8.56 -6.03 -0.81
C GLY A 112 8.71 -4.81 -1.73
N GLY A 113 8.13 -4.83 -2.93
CA GLY A 113 8.21 -3.74 -3.91
C GLY A 113 9.42 -3.82 -4.84
N PHE A 114 9.71 -2.70 -5.50
CA PHE A 114 10.74 -2.54 -6.55
C PHE A 114 10.54 -3.47 -7.76
N GLY A 115 9.28 -3.87 -7.99
CA GLY A 115 8.87 -4.88 -8.97
C GLY A 115 7.93 -5.91 -8.34
N GLY A 116 7.75 -7.05 -9.01
CA GLY A 116 6.91 -8.13 -8.52
C GLY A 116 5.45 -7.99 -8.95
N SER A 117 4.53 -7.95 -7.98
CA SER A 117 3.09 -8.07 -8.25
C SER A 117 2.28 -6.92 -7.64
N ALA A 118 1.20 -6.57 -8.33
CA ALA A 118 0.10 -5.80 -7.79
C ALA A 118 -1.11 -6.72 -7.57
N ILE A 119 -1.95 -6.37 -6.59
CA ILE A 119 -3.24 -6.99 -6.34
C ILE A 119 -4.34 -5.95 -6.61
N ALA A 120 -5.42 -6.38 -7.26
CA ALA A 120 -6.60 -5.57 -7.49
C ALA A 120 -7.83 -6.34 -7.03
N LEU A 121 -8.70 -5.68 -6.27
CA LEU A 121 -10.02 -6.20 -5.92
C LEU A 121 -10.98 -5.84 -7.06
N VAL A 122 -11.56 -6.83 -7.73
CA VAL A 122 -12.36 -6.63 -8.95
C VAL A 122 -13.63 -7.47 -8.85
N GLU A 123 -14.73 -6.96 -9.36
CA GLU A 123 -15.95 -7.76 -9.56
C GLU A 123 -15.68 -8.91 -10.54
N ALA A 124 -16.29 -10.07 -10.29
CA ALA A 124 -15.97 -11.28 -11.04
C ALA A 124 -16.21 -11.15 -12.56
N ASP A 125 -17.21 -10.35 -12.96
CA ASP A 125 -17.54 -10.07 -14.37
C ASP A 125 -16.64 -9.03 -15.03
N ALA A 126 -15.91 -8.23 -14.26
CA ALA A 126 -14.99 -7.20 -14.75
C ALA A 126 -13.53 -7.67 -14.87
N VAL A 127 -13.21 -8.88 -14.38
CA VAL A 127 -11.85 -9.43 -14.34
C VAL A 127 -11.14 -9.38 -15.70
N GLU A 128 -11.79 -9.90 -16.76
CA GLU A 128 -11.18 -9.96 -18.10
C GLU A 128 -10.92 -8.56 -18.67
N GLY A 129 -11.88 -7.64 -18.48
CA GLY A 129 -11.74 -6.25 -18.92
C GLY A 129 -10.60 -5.52 -18.22
N VAL A 130 -10.47 -5.70 -16.91
CA VAL A 130 -9.38 -5.11 -16.12
C VAL A 130 -8.02 -5.68 -16.55
N ALA A 131 -7.90 -6.99 -16.71
CA ALA A 131 -6.65 -7.62 -17.16
C ALA A 131 -6.24 -7.15 -18.57
N ALA A 132 -7.19 -7.07 -19.50
CA ALA A 132 -6.94 -6.58 -20.85
C ALA A 132 -6.47 -5.12 -20.86
N ALA A 133 -7.09 -4.26 -20.04
CA ALA A 133 -6.69 -2.86 -19.92
C ALA A 133 -5.25 -2.72 -19.40
N ILE A 134 -4.87 -3.50 -18.38
CA ILE A 134 -3.51 -3.49 -17.83
C ILE A 134 -2.50 -3.97 -18.89
N ALA A 135 -2.79 -5.06 -19.59
CA ALA A 135 -1.92 -5.57 -20.64
C ALA A 135 -1.70 -4.54 -21.76
N ALA A 136 -2.77 -3.88 -22.23
CA ALA A 136 -2.69 -2.84 -23.24
C ALA A 136 -1.91 -1.60 -22.76
N ALA A 137 -2.05 -1.23 -21.49
CA ALA A 137 -1.29 -0.12 -20.91
C ALA A 137 0.20 -0.44 -20.81
N PHE A 138 0.57 -1.67 -20.44
CA PHE A 138 1.96 -2.12 -20.39
C PHE A 138 2.61 -2.13 -21.77
N ASP A 139 1.90 -2.64 -22.79
CA ASP A 139 2.36 -2.63 -24.19
C ASP A 139 2.57 -1.19 -24.68
N SER A 140 1.59 -0.32 -24.47
CA SER A 140 1.67 1.10 -24.84
C SER A 140 2.83 1.83 -24.13
N ALA A 141 3.19 1.40 -22.93
CA ALA A 141 4.29 1.95 -22.15
C ALA A 141 5.67 1.36 -22.50
N GLY A 142 5.73 0.37 -23.41
CA GLY A 142 6.95 -0.36 -23.77
C GLY A 142 7.49 -1.24 -22.65
N LEU A 143 6.63 -1.71 -21.75
CA LEU A 143 6.98 -2.57 -20.61
C LEU A 143 6.79 -4.04 -20.98
N THR A 144 7.51 -4.93 -20.28
CA THR A 144 7.33 -6.38 -20.44
C THR A 144 5.90 -6.78 -20.10
N ALA A 145 5.27 -7.61 -20.94
CA ALA A 145 3.89 -8.04 -20.74
C ALA A 145 3.68 -8.67 -19.35
N PRO A 146 2.63 -8.25 -18.60
CA PRO A 146 2.33 -8.80 -17.29
C PRO A 146 1.69 -10.20 -17.39
N THR A 147 1.76 -10.95 -16.29
CA THR A 147 1.03 -12.22 -16.11
C THR A 147 -0.07 -12.04 -15.07
N PHE A 148 -1.22 -12.67 -15.27
CA PHE A 148 -2.38 -12.56 -14.39
C PHE A 148 -2.67 -13.87 -13.68
N LEU A 149 -2.99 -13.79 -12.40
CA LEU A 149 -3.40 -14.91 -11.56
C LEU A 149 -4.69 -14.53 -10.83
N LEU A 150 -5.69 -15.41 -10.88
CA LEU A 150 -6.86 -15.30 -10.02
C LEU A 150 -6.55 -15.95 -8.68
N ALA A 151 -6.71 -15.18 -7.60
CA ALA A 151 -6.30 -15.58 -6.26
C ALA A 151 -7.50 -15.63 -5.31
N PRO A 152 -8.33 -16.68 -5.36
CA PRO A 152 -9.31 -16.92 -4.29
C PRO A 152 -8.58 -17.30 -2.98
N PRO A 153 -9.10 -16.92 -1.80
CA PRO A 153 -8.57 -17.39 -0.52
C PRO A 153 -8.51 -18.92 -0.47
N SER A 154 -7.37 -19.49 -0.07
CA SER A 154 -7.11 -20.93 -0.11
C SER A 154 -6.58 -21.47 1.23
N ALA A 155 -6.58 -22.80 1.38
CA ALA A 155 -6.12 -23.47 2.58
C ALA A 155 -4.58 -23.42 2.71
N PRO A 156 -4.03 -23.42 3.94
CA PRO A 156 -2.59 -23.58 4.16
C PRO A 156 -2.12 -25.00 3.80
N ALA A 157 -0.81 -25.22 3.80
CA ALA A 157 -0.24 -26.57 3.71
C ALA A 157 -0.76 -27.46 4.86
N ALA A 158 -0.97 -28.74 4.55
CA ALA A 158 -1.44 -29.74 5.51
C ALA A 158 -0.40 -30.09 6.57
#